data_AF-A0A9E3AVU4-F1
#
_entry.id   AF-A0A9E3AVU4-F1
#
_cell.length_a   1.000
_cell.length_b   1.000
_cell.length_c   1.000
_cell.angle_alpha   90.00
_cell.angle_beta   90.00
_cell.angle_gamma   90.00
#
_symmetry.space_group_name_H-M   'P 1'
#
loop_
_entity.id
_entity.type
_entity.pdbx_description
1 polymer ?
#
loop_
_entity_poly.entity_id
_entity_poly.type
_entity_poly.pdbx_seq_one_letter_code
_entity_poly.pdbx_strand_id
1 'polypeptide(L)'
;MLNSQGRSTSPSEAALAAHPTFTGNRALMQEEPLIFEIGRTEVTGVDLDEPAPFRPRLGKLERKAEIGLPGLSEPEAMRHYVRLSQK
;
A
#
# COMPACT_ATOMS: atom_id res chain seq x y z
N MET A 1 47.95 -1.06 40.03
CA MET A 1 46.84 -2.03 39.95
C MET A 1 46.36 -2.04 38.51
N LEU A 2 46.69 -3.07 37.73
CA LEU A 2 46.35 -3.15 36.30
C LEU A 2 45.00 -3.88 36.15
N ASN A 3 44.08 -3.33 35.38
CA ASN A 3 42.75 -3.92 35.16
C ASN A 3 42.91 -5.26 34.40
N SER A 4 42.45 -6.36 34.98
CA SER A 4 42.64 -7.73 34.47
C SER A 4 41.51 -8.20 33.54
N GLN A 5 40.51 -7.35 33.27
CA GLN A 5 39.37 -7.70 32.43
C GLN A 5 39.47 -7.01 31.05
N GLY A 6 39.52 -7.81 29.99
CA GLY A 6 39.53 -7.33 28.61
C GLY A 6 38.17 -6.78 28.17
N ARG A 7 38.15 -6.02 27.07
CA ARG A 7 36.90 -5.51 26.47
C ARG A 7 36.01 -6.68 26.06
N SER A 8 34.76 -6.69 26.53
CA SER A 8 33.77 -7.72 26.20
C SER A 8 33.64 -7.90 24.67
N THR A 9 33.79 -9.13 24.19
CA THR A 9 33.71 -9.53 22.77
C THR A 9 32.42 -10.29 22.43
N SER A 10 31.57 -10.58 23.41
CA SER A 10 30.27 -11.21 23.18
C SER A 10 29.17 -10.14 22.97
N PRO A 11 28.19 -10.37 22.09
CA PRO A 11 27.05 -9.47 21.99
C PRO A 11 26.34 -9.42 23.36
N SER A 12 26.18 -8.20 23.91
CA SER A 12 25.32 -8.01 25.07
C SER A 12 23.86 -8.12 24.66
N GLU A 13 23.02 -8.63 25.54
CA GLU A 13 21.58 -8.71 25.32
C GLU A 13 21.01 -7.33 25.01
N ALA A 14 20.45 -7.16 23.82
CA ALA A 14 19.80 -5.91 23.43
C ALA A 14 18.44 -5.86 24.14
N ALA A 15 18.26 -4.88 25.03
CA ALA A 15 16.96 -4.64 25.62
C ALA A 15 15.95 -4.29 24.51
N LEU A 16 14.84 -5.05 24.44
CA LEU A 16 13.69 -4.71 23.62
C LEU A 16 13.00 -3.48 24.21
N ALA A 17 13.56 -2.30 23.99
CA ALA A 17 12.91 -1.05 24.33
C ALA A 17 11.76 -0.79 23.35
N ALA A 18 10.54 -0.68 23.88
CA ALA A 18 9.42 -0.16 23.10
C ALA A 18 9.73 1.30 22.72
N HIS A 19 9.67 1.61 21.43
CA HIS A 19 9.80 2.96 20.91
C HIS A 19 8.44 3.41 20.40
N PRO A 20 7.52 3.86 21.30
CA PRO A 20 6.21 4.30 20.88
C PRO A 20 6.35 5.55 19.99
N THR A 21 5.70 5.53 18.84
CA THR A 21 5.59 6.70 17.97
C THR A 21 4.32 7.47 18.30
N PHE A 22 4.31 8.77 18.03
CA PHE A 22 3.13 9.61 18.26
C PHE A 22 1.88 9.12 17.52
N THR A 23 2.05 8.53 16.33
CA THR A 23 0.95 8.01 15.50
C THR A 23 0.65 6.52 15.73
N GLY A 24 1.46 5.80 16.51
CA GLY A 24 1.38 4.34 16.65
C GLY A 24 1.96 3.54 15.47
N ASN A 25 2.41 4.19 14.40
CA ASN A 25 3.05 3.52 13.26
C ASN A 25 4.37 2.85 13.66
N ARG A 26 4.66 1.67 13.10
CA ARG A 26 5.90 0.92 13.34
C ARG A 26 6.73 0.82 12.06
N ALA A 27 7.87 1.51 12.02
CA ALA A 27 8.74 1.55 10.84
C ALA A 27 7.96 1.94 9.58
N LEU A 28 7.92 1.06 8.57
CA LEU A 28 7.20 1.29 7.30
C LEU A 28 5.71 0.91 7.36
N MET A 29 5.23 0.39 8.49
CA MET A 29 3.82 0.08 8.71
C MET A 29 3.06 1.37 9.03
N GLN A 30 2.59 2.02 7.97
CA GLN A 30 1.80 3.25 8.03
C GLN A 30 0.31 2.92 7.88
N GLU A 31 -0.55 3.76 8.45
CA GLU A 31 -1.98 3.74 8.14
C GLU A 31 -2.20 3.95 6.63
N GLU A 32 -2.92 3.02 6.02
CA GLU A 32 -3.29 3.06 4.61
C GLU A 32 -4.80 3.30 4.50
N PRO A 33 -5.23 4.42 3.86
CA PRO A 33 -6.64 4.77 3.67
C PRO A 33 -7.34 3.79 2.71
N LEU A 34 -8.67 3.86 2.63
CA LEU A 34 -9.42 3.07 1.65
C LEU A 34 -9.16 3.61 0.23
N ILE A 35 -9.21 2.72 -0.77
CA ILE A 35 -9.05 3.12 -2.18
C ILE A 35 -10.05 4.20 -2.61
N PHE A 36 -11.24 4.26 -2.00
CA PHE A 36 -12.27 5.28 -2.26
C PHE A 36 -11.89 6.68 -1.77
N GLU A 37 -10.92 6.79 -0.85
CA GLU A 37 -10.48 8.08 -0.28
C GLU A 37 -9.32 8.69 -1.07
N ILE A 38 -8.56 7.86 -1.80
CA ILE A 38 -7.33 8.27 -2.51
C ILE A 38 -7.39 8.09 -4.03
N GLY A 39 -8.22 7.18 -4.52
CA GLY A 39 -8.34 6.89 -5.94
C GLY A 39 -9.26 7.87 -6.67
N ARG A 40 -9.14 7.89 -7.99
CA ARG A 40 -9.82 8.85 -8.86
C ARG A 40 -10.41 8.14 -10.07
N THR A 41 -11.55 8.58 -10.56
CA THR A 41 -12.29 7.90 -11.65
C THR A 41 -11.63 8.06 -13.02
N GLU A 42 -10.78 9.07 -13.17
CA GLU A 42 -10.07 9.43 -14.39
C GLU A 42 -8.67 8.80 -14.52
N VAL A 43 -8.25 7.99 -13.54
CA VAL A 43 -6.93 7.35 -13.51
C VAL A 43 -7.06 5.85 -13.71
N THR A 44 -6.17 5.27 -14.51
CA THR A 44 -6.01 3.82 -14.66
C THR A 44 -4.56 3.42 -14.39
N GLY A 45 -4.38 2.23 -13.81
CA GLY A 45 -3.07 1.64 -13.55
C GLY A 45 -2.61 0.68 -14.64
N VAL A 46 -3.41 0.53 -15.70
CA VAL A 46 -3.12 -0.32 -16.85
C VAL A 46 -3.28 0.49 -18.12
N ASP A 47 -2.38 0.23 -19.07
CA ASP A 47 -2.48 0.76 -20.42
C ASP A 47 -3.17 -0.30 -21.28
N LEU A 48 -4.45 -0.06 -21.59
CA LEU A 48 -5.28 -0.91 -22.42
C LEU A 48 -5.71 -0.12 -23.64
N ASP A 49 -5.55 -0.72 -24.82
CA ASP A 49 -6.04 -0.13 -26.06
C ASP A 49 -7.56 0.08 -26.01
N GLU A 50 -8.04 1.09 -26.72
CA GLU A 50 -9.47 1.27 -26.92
C GLU A 50 -10.09 0.02 -27.58
N PRO A 51 -11.28 -0.42 -27.13
CA PRO A 51 -11.92 -1.59 -27.71
C PRO A 51 -12.26 -1.32 -29.18
N ALA A 52 -12.00 -2.30 -30.04
CA ALA A 52 -12.44 -2.26 -31.42
C ALA A 52 -13.98 -2.08 -31.51
N PRO A 53 -14.51 -1.50 -32.61
CA PRO A 53 -15.95 -1.34 -32.78
C PRO A 53 -16.70 -2.65 -32.60
N PHE A 54 -17.67 -2.67 -31.68
CA PHE A 54 -18.46 -3.86 -31.38
C PHE A 54 -19.94 -3.52 -31.35
N ARG A 55 -20.78 -4.53 -31.60
CA ARG A 55 -22.24 -4.42 -31.41
C ARG A 55 -22.60 -4.95 -30.03
N PRO A 56 -23.18 -4.12 -29.13
CA PRO A 56 -23.64 -4.59 -27.84
C PRO A 56 -24.66 -5.75 -27.97
N ARG A 57 -24.53 -6.76 -27.11
CA ARG A 57 -25.45 -7.91 -27.04
C ARG A 57 -26.28 -7.92 -25.75
N LEU A 58 -26.41 -6.76 -25.11
CA LEU A 58 -27.08 -6.60 -23.81
C LEU A 58 -28.57 -6.22 -23.94
N GLY A 59 -29.08 -5.97 -25.15
CA GLY A 59 -30.47 -5.58 -25.37
C GLY A 59 -30.80 -4.27 -24.64
N LYS A 60 -31.78 -4.29 -23.73
CA LYS A 60 -32.18 -3.11 -22.93
C LYS A 60 -31.49 -3.02 -21.57
N LEU A 61 -30.45 -3.84 -21.33
CA LEU A 61 -29.75 -3.96 -20.04
C LEU A 61 -28.39 -3.24 -20.02
N GLU A 62 -28.14 -2.35 -20.98
CA GLU A 62 -26.93 -1.53 -21.01
C GLU A 62 -26.90 -0.57 -19.82
N ARG A 63 -25.68 -0.27 -19.34
CA ARG A 63 -25.48 0.72 -18.28
C ARG A 63 -25.92 2.09 -18.79
N LYS A 64 -26.67 2.81 -17.96
CA LYS A 64 -27.17 4.16 -18.24
C LYS A 64 -26.36 5.26 -17.57
N ALA A 65 -25.45 4.88 -16.68
CA ALA A 65 -24.58 5.76 -15.91
C ALA A 65 -23.23 5.09 -15.72
N GLU A 66 -22.23 5.89 -15.37
CA GLU A 66 -20.89 5.43 -15.05
C GLU A 66 -20.90 4.51 -13.83
N ILE A 67 -19.91 3.60 -13.75
CA ILE A 67 -19.77 2.68 -12.61
C ILE A 67 -19.26 3.43 -11.37
N GLY A 68 -18.47 4.49 -11.57
CA GLY A 68 -17.91 5.30 -10.48
C GLY A 68 -16.85 4.57 -9.64
N LEU A 69 -16.09 3.64 -10.24
CA LEU A 69 -14.99 2.97 -9.54
C LEU A 69 -13.75 3.84 -9.56
N PRO A 70 -13.10 4.08 -8.40
CA PRO A 70 -11.84 4.79 -8.36
C PRO A 70 -10.72 3.91 -8.93
N GLY A 71 -9.84 4.51 -9.71
CA GLY A 71 -8.60 3.90 -10.14
C GLY A 71 -7.37 4.55 -9.47
N LEU A 72 -6.26 3.84 -9.57
CA LEU A 72 -4.92 4.24 -9.13
C LEU A 72 -3.97 4.02 -10.31
N SER A 73 -2.95 4.85 -10.44
CA SER A 73 -1.84 4.53 -11.35
C SER A 73 -1.11 3.25 -10.88
N GLU A 74 -0.39 2.58 -11.77
CA GLU A 74 0.36 1.35 -11.44
C GLU A 74 1.23 1.48 -10.16
N PRO A 75 2.08 2.52 -10.01
CA PRO A 75 2.90 2.65 -8.80
C PRO A 75 2.08 2.98 -7.55
N GLU A 76 0.93 3.65 -7.68
CA GLU A 76 0.01 3.88 -6.56
C GLU A 76 -0.65 2.56 -6.13
N ALA A 77 -1.12 1.75 -7.07
CA ALA A 77 -1.70 0.44 -6.79
C ALA A 77 -0.69 -0.48 -6.07
N MET A 78 0.56 -0.53 -6.55
CA MET A 78 1.62 -1.30 -5.90
C MET A 78 1.84 -0.85 -4.45
N ARG A 79 1.95 0.45 -4.18
CA ARG A 79 2.12 0.96 -2.80
C ARG A 79 0.92 0.63 -1.92
N HIS A 80 -0.29 0.84 -2.45
CA HIS A 80 -1.53 0.64 -1.71
C HIS A 80 -1.67 -0.82 -1.25
N TYR A 81 -1.60 -1.77 -2.18
CA TYR A 81 -1.79 -3.18 -1.85
C TYR A 81 -0.63 -3.79 -1.06
N VAL A 82 0.61 -3.33 -1.27
CA VAL A 82 1.77 -3.78 -0.46
C VAL A 82 1.67 -3.30 0.99
N ARG A 83 1.12 -2.10 1.25
CA ARG A 83 0.89 -1.64 2.62
C ARG A 83 -0.26 -2.40 3.28
N LEU A 84 -1.34 -2.66 2.53
CA LEU A 84 -2.45 -3.48 3.04
C LEU A 84 -2.02 -4.90 3.41
N SER A 85 -1.10 -5.51 2.65
CA SER A 85 -0.62 -6.86 2.96
C SER A 85 0.29 -6.96 4.19
N GLN A 86 0.71 -5.83 4.77
CA GLN A 86 1.52 -5.80 6.00
C GLN A 86 0.66 -5.77 7.27
N LYS A 87 -0.66 -5.54 7.14
CA LYS A 87 -1.62 -5.59 8.25
C LYS A 87 -1.96 -7.03 8.60
#